data_AF-K6ZLR5-F1
#
_entry.id   AF-K6ZLR5-F1
#
_cell.length_a   1.000
_cell.length_b   1.000
_cell.length_c   1.000
_cell.angle_alpha   90.00
_cell.angle_beta   90.00
_cell.angle_gamma   90.00
#
_symmetry.space_group_name_H-M   'P 1'
#
loop_
_entity.id
_entity.type
_entity.pdbx_description
1 polymer ?
#
loop_
_entity_poly.entity_id
_entity_poly.type
_entity_poly.pdbx_seq_one_letter_code
_entity_poly.pdbx_strand_id
1 'polypeptide(L)' 'MSIQEVKQLIENRENPESSCASITDTIEEHLAEVSARIEDLTALKVTLLGMSSACDGEGKIKDCGVLKKLSE' A
#
# COMPACT_ATOMS: atom_id res chain seq x y z
N MET A 1 -7.69 5.87 -7.44
CA MET A 1 -8.53 6.34 -8.55
C MET A 1 -9.45 7.44 -8.06
N SER A 2 -9.15 8.65 -8.48
CA SER A 2 -9.91 9.86 -8.25
C SER A 2 -11.05 10.01 -9.26
N ILE A 3 -11.99 10.91 -8.97
CA ILE A 3 -13.09 11.27 -9.90
C ILE A 3 -12.56 11.84 -11.22
N GLN A 4 -11.39 12.48 -11.21
CA GLN A 4 -10.80 13.08 -12.41
C GLN A 4 -10.37 12.02 -13.43
N GLU A 5 -9.80 10.91 -12.95
CA GLU A 5 -9.34 9.82 -13.81
C GLU A 5 -10.51 9.02 -14.39
N VAL A 6 -11.58 8.84 -13.60
CA VAL A 6 -12.83 8.23 -14.09
C VAL A 6 -13.47 9.08 -15.19
N LYS A 7 -13.41 10.42 -15.09
CA LYS A 7 -13.91 11.32 -16.14
C LYS A 7 -13.08 11.24 -17.43
N GLN A 8 -11.75 11.19 -17.33
CA GLN A 8 -10.87 11.03 -18.50
C GLN A 8 -11.09 9.69 -19.22
N LEU A 9 -11.41 8.63 -18.48
CA LEU A 9 -11.79 7.34 -19.06
C LEU A 9 -13.13 7.40 -19.81
N ILE A 10 -14.10 8.15 -19.28
CA ILE A 10 -15.42 8.33 -19.92
C ILE A 10 -15.30 9.19 -21.19
N GLU A 11 -14.55 10.30 -21.17
CA GLU A 11 -14.36 11.18 -22.34
C GLU A 11 -13.66 10.47 -23.50
N ASN A 12 -12.62 9.67 -23.23
CA ASN A 12 -11.95 8.89 -24.28
C ASN A 12 -12.84 7.80 -24.88
N ARG A 13 -13.74 7.22 -24.08
CA ARG A 13 -14.74 6.25 -24.59
C ARG A 13 -15.69 6.89 -25.61
N GLU A 14 -15.98 8.18 -25.48
CA GLU A 14 -16.84 8.91 -26.42
C GLU A 14 -16.08 9.38 -27.69
N ASN A 15 -14.75 9.24 -27.72
CA ASN A 15 -13.90 9.66 -28.84
C ASN A 15 -12.93 8.53 -29.29
N PRO A 16 -13.44 7.48 -29.96
CA PRO A 16 -12.69 6.26 -30.27
C PRO A 16 -11.49 6.43 -31.22
N GLU A 17 -11.40 7.55 -31.94
CA GLU A 17 -10.25 7.91 -32.80
C GLU A 17 -9.12 8.60 -32.02
N SER A 18 -9.33 8.93 -30.73
CA SER A 18 -8.32 9.56 -29.88
C SER A 18 -7.30 8.55 -29.35
N SER A 19 -6.08 9.02 -29.12
CA SER A 19 -5.02 8.18 -28.56
C SER A 19 -5.32 7.77 -27.12
N CYS A 20 -5.12 6.48 -26.81
CA CYS A 20 -5.20 5.96 -25.44
C CYS A 20 -3.99 6.31 -24.56
N ALA A 21 -2.99 7.04 -25.09
CA ALA A 21 -1.74 7.33 -24.39
C ALA A 21 -1.96 7.97 -23.01
N SER A 22 -2.83 8.99 -22.90
CA SER A 22 -3.08 9.65 -21.60
C SER A 22 -3.76 8.73 -20.59
N ILE A 23 -4.55 7.75 -21.05
CA ILE A 23 -5.17 6.75 -20.18
C ILE A 23 -4.10 5.80 -19.66
N THR A 24 -3.22 5.33 -20.55
CA THR A 24 -2.10 4.46 -20.18
C THR A 24 -1.21 5.15 -19.15
N ASP A 25 -0.82 6.41 -19.37
CA ASP A 25 0.02 7.17 -18.45
C ASP A 25 -0.62 7.28 -17.06
N THR A 26 -1.92 7.63 -16.99
CA THR A 26 -2.67 7.72 -15.73
C THR A 26 -2.70 6.39 -14.98
N ILE A 27 -2.93 5.27 -15.69
CA ILE A 27 -2.94 3.94 -15.08
C ILE A 27 -1.55 3.54 -14.60
N GLU A 28 -0.49 3.84 -15.35
CA GLU A 28 0.89 3.57 -14.94
C GLU A 28 1.28 4.36 -13.69
N GLU A 29 0.93 5.65 -13.61
CA GLU A 29 1.15 6.47 -12.41
C GLU A 29 0.45 5.88 -11.19
N HIS A 30 -0.81 5.47 -11.33
CA HIS A 30 -1.56 4.84 -10.26
C HIS A 30 -1.00 3.48 -9.84
N LEU A 31 -0.53 2.67 -10.79
CA LEU A 31 0.14 1.42 -10.49
C LEU A 31 1.43 1.65 -9.70
N ALA A 32 2.18 2.70 -10.03
CA ALA A 32 3.39 3.06 -9.30
C ALA A 32 3.08 3.47 -7.85
N GLU A 33 2.05 4.30 -7.63
CA GLU A 33 1.62 4.71 -6.29
C GLU A 33 1.17 3.50 -5.44
N VAL A 34 0.33 2.63 -6.03
CA VAL A 34 -0.16 1.42 -5.34
C VAL A 34 1.00 0.49 -5.02
N SER A 35 1.96 0.32 -5.93
CA SER A 35 3.13 -0.54 -5.71
C SER A 35 3.99 -0.03 -4.56
N ALA A 36 4.28 1.28 -4.53
CA ALA A 36 5.01 1.90 -3.42
C ALA A 36 4.29 1.69 -2.07
N ARG A 37 2.96 1.84 -2.06
CA ARG A 37 2.16 1.60 -0.85
C ARG A 37 2.21 0.15 -0.40
N ILE A 38 2.23 -0.81 -1.32
CA ILE A 38 2.36 -2.23 -1.02
C ILE A 38 3.73 -2.54 -0.42
N GLU A 39 4.80 -1.94 -0.93
CA GLU A 39 6.15 -2.11 -0.40
C GLU A 39 6.23 -1.61 1.06
N ASP A 40 5.74 -0.40 1.33
CA ASP A 40 5.67 0.16 2.68
C ASP A 40 4.90 -0.74 3.65
N LEU A 41 3.70 -1.20 3.24
CA LEU A 41 2.86 -2.07 4.05
C LEU A 41 3.49 -3.45 4.27
N THR A 42 4.24 -3.94 3.29
CA THR A 42 4.97 -5.21 3.41
C THR A 42 6.12 -5.08 4.40
N ALA A 43 6.89 -3.99 4.36
CA ALA A 43 7.94 -3.72 5.34
C ALA A 43 7.38 -3.59 6.76
N LEU A 44 6.26 -2.88 6.91
CA LEU A 44 5.55 -2.76 8.18
C LEU A 44 5.08 -4.14 8.68
N LYS A 45 4.50 -4.96 7.81
CA LYS A 45 4.06 -6.33 8.15
C LYS A 45 5.21 -7.18 8.66
N VAL A 46 6.38 -7.14 8.01
CA VAL A 46 7.58 -7.89 8.46
C VAL A 46 7.99 -7.44 9.86
N THR A 47 8.00 -6.14 10.12
CA THR A 47 8.31 -5.58 11.44
C THR A 47 7.33 -6.07 12.50
N LEU A 48 6.03 -5.99 12.24
CA LEU A 48 4.98 -6.44 13.15
C LEU A 48 5.05 -7.95 13.42
N LEU A 49 5.35 -8.76 12.40
CA LEU A 49 5.56 -10.20 12.58
C LEU A 49 6.74 -10.46 13.52
N GLY A 50 7.86 -9.78 13.32
CA GLY A 50 9.03 -9.90 14.19
C GLY A 50 8.78 -9.44 15.64
N MET A 51 7.86 -8.50 15.85
CA MET A 51 7.39 -8.11 17.19
C MET A 51 6.50 -9.20 17.79
N SER A 52 5.51 -9.68 17.05
CA SER A 52 4.58 -10.72 17.52
C SER A 52 5.29 -12.03 17.86
N SER A 53 6.35 -12.41 17.12
CA SER A 53 7.11 -13.62 17.41
C SER A 53 7.98 -13.50 18.66
N ALA A 54 8.17 -12.28 19.19
CA ALA A 54 8.96 -12.05 20.39
C ALA A 54 8.16 -12.27 21.69
N CYS A 55 6.85 -12.51 21.61
CA CYS A 55 6.00 -12.73 22.76
C CYS A 55 4.95 -13.81 22.43
N ASP A 56 4.88 -14.85 23.25
CA ASP A 56 3.85 -15.90 23.15
C ASP A 56 2.49 -15.46 23.71
N GLY A 57 2.42 -14.25 24.28
CA GLY A 57 1.21 -13.71 24.90
C GLY A 57 0.99 -14.21 26.33
N GLU A 58 1.93 -14.99 26.88
CA GLU A 58 1.88 -15.49 28.24
C GLU A 58 2.85 -14.72 29.16
N GLY A 59 2.57 -14.73 30.46
CA GLY A 59 3.41 -14.06 31.46
C GLY A 59 3.03 -12.61 31.74
N LYS A 60 3.95 -11.86 32.36
CA LYS A 60 3.70 -10.51 32.86
C LYS A 60 4.19 -9.47 31.84
N ILE A 61 3.55 -8.30 31.82
CA ILE A 61 3.92 -7.16 30.95
C ILE A 61 5.41 -6.81 31.04
N LYS A 62 6.02 -6.90 32.23
CA LYS A 62 7.47 -6.67 32.43
C LYS A 62 8.37 -7.60 31.61
N ASP A 63 7.86 -8.77 31.22
CA ASP A 63 8.58 -9.80 30.48
C ASP A 63 8.19 -9.80 28.98
N CYS A 64 7.19 -9.01 28.57
CA CYS A 64 6.64 -8.95 27.23
C CYS A 64 7.70 -8.56 26.18
N GLY A 65 8.03 -9.49 25.27
CA GLY A 65 9.03 -9.26 24.23
C GLY A 65 8.60 -8.25 23.15
N VAL A 66 7.30 -8.04 22.95
CA VAL A 66 6.79 -6.97 22.05
C VAL A 66 7.19 -5.59 22.58
N LEU A 67 6.99 -5.33 23.88
CA LEU A 67 7.31 -4.04 24.49
C LEU A 67 8.82 -3.80 24.58
N LYS A 68 9.60 -4.87 24.79
CA LYS A 68 11.06 -4.79 24.75
C LYS A 68 11.54 -4.34 23.36
N LYS A 69 11.03 -4.95 22.29
CA LYS A 69 11.36 -4.57 20.90
C LYS A 69 10.89 -3.17 20.48
N LEU A 70 9.85 -2.62 21.10
CA LEU A 70 9.38 -1.26 20.81
C LEU A 70 10.27 -0.18 21.44
N SER A 71 11.08 -0.55 22.44
CA SER A 71 11.94 0.37 23.21
C SER A 71 13.40 0.34 22.76
N GLU A 72 13.72 -0.47 21.73
CA GLU A 72 15.02 -0.58 21.06
C GLU A 72 15.03 0.26 19.77
#